data_AF-A0A2T0USY1-F1
#
_entry.id   AF-A0A2T0USY1-F1
#
_cell.length_a   1.000
_cell.length_b   1.000
_cell.length_c   1.000
_cell.angle_alpha   90.00
_cell.angle_beta   90.00
_cell.angle_gamma   90.00
#
_symmetry.space_group_name_H-M   'P 1'
#
loop_
_entity.id
_entity.type
_entity.pdbx_description
1 polymer ?
#
loop_
_entity_poly.entity_id
_entity_poly.type
_entity_poly.pdbx_seq_one_letter_code
_entity_poly.pdbx_strand_id
1 'polypeptide(L)'
;MRRYLIALLLCLTALTAAACGDDADDGGVASADGDATESASDGDGDGEDLSGFEQALAYSQCMRDNGVPEFPDPEQQGEGGVSLGLPEGMDPESQEFKDAEAACEDLRPQPNGGEDIDPEIYEKLVEYSECMRENGVENFPDPEPGGGIMVGPDMGFDPQSQEFQDAEAACADLRPEGPGGSTDSGDE
;
A
#
# COMPACT_ATOMS: atom_id res chain seq x y z
N MET A 1 -32.18 -20.24 43.34
CA MET A 1 -32.92 -19.71 44.51
C MET A 1 -32.00 -19.72 45.73
N ARG A 2 -31.87 -18.58 46.45
CA ARG A 2 -31.67 -18.43 47.92
C ARG A 2 -31.05 -19.66 48.64
N ARG A 3 -29.82 -19.65 49.16
CA ARG A 3 -29.19 -18.87 50.26
C ARG A 3 -27.67 -19.16 50.16
N TYR A 4 -26.68 -18.37 50.60
CA TYR A 4 -26.57 -17.29 51.59
C TYR A 4 -25.65 -16.18 50.97
N LEU A 5 -25.53 -14.89 51.36
CA LEU A 5 -25.96 -14.04 52.49
C LEU A 5 -25.21 -14.15 53.84
N ILE A 6 -24.47 -13.07 54.16
CA ILE A 6 -24.01 -12.62 55.50
C ILE A 6 -22.78 -13.41 56.03
N ALA A 7 -21.66 -12.81 56.48
CA ALA A 7 -21.46 -11.46 57.06
C ALA A 7 -20.05 -10.85 56.87
N LEU A 8 -19.99 -9.52 56.94
CA LEU A 8 -18.98 -8.68 57.64
C LEU A 8 -17.48 -9.03 57.55
N LEU A 9 -16.70 -8.09 56.98
CA LEU A 9 -15.73 -7.32 57.78
C LEU A 9 -15.34 -5.99 57.11
N LEU A 10 -15.66 -4.89 57.80
CA LEU A 10 -15.22 -3.53 57.50
C LEU A 10 -13.79 -3.31 58.04
N CYS A 11 -12.96 -2.59 57.29
CA CYS A 11 -11.83 -1.83 57.85
C CYS A 11 -11.59 -0.54 57.04
N LEU A 12 -12.18 0.57 57.51
CA LEU A 12 -11.75 1.93 57.13
C LEU A 12 -10.54 2.32 57.98
N THR A 13 -9.43 2.72 57.35
CA THR A 13 -8.37 3.59 57.91
C THR A 13 -7.44 4.03 56.77
N ALA A 14 -6.90 5.24 56.68
CA ALA A 14 -7.26 6.53 57.30
C ALA A 14 -6.64 7.64 56.44
N LEU A 15 -7.24 8.83 56.43
CA LEU A 15 -6.76 9.99 55.67
C LEU A 15 -5.70 10.75 56.49
N THR A 16 -4.51 11.01 55.94
CA THR A 16 -3.48 11.86 56.58
C THR A 16 -2.94 12.88 55.59
N ALA A 17 -3.13 14.17 55.91
CA ALA A 17 -2.60 15.29 55.14
C ALA A 17 -1.39 15.93 55.83
N ALA A 18 -0.34 16.17 55.05
CA ALA A 18 0.77 17.09 55.32
C ALA A 18 1.26 17.58 53.94
N ALA A 19 1.59 18.83 53.59
CA ALA A 19 1.75 20.14 54.22
C ALA A 19 3.11 20.72 53.75
N CYS A 20 3.12 21.97 53.26
CA CYS A 20 4.22 22.68 52.57
C CYS A 20 4.66 22.08 51.21
N GLY A 21 5.16 22.87 50.24
CA GLY A 21 5.32 24.34 50.17
C GLY A 21 6.46 24.73 49.21
N ASP A 22 6.29 25.80 48.42
CA ASP A 22 7.22 26.33 47.40
C ASP A 22 8.68 26.54 47.85
N ASP A 23 9.64 26.42 46.91
CA ASP A 23 10.36 27.59 46.34
C ASP A 23 11.43 27.23 45.27
N ALA A 24 11.47 28.04 44.21
CA ALA A 24 12.58 28.45 43.35
C ALA A 24 13.45 27.49 42.47
N ASP A 25 13.67 28.00 41.25
CA ASP A 25 14.60 27.73 40.15
C ASP A 25 16.04 27.25 40.50
N ASP A 26 16.63 26.38 39.67
CA ASP A 26 17.46 26.75 38.49
C ASP A 26 18.07 25.49 37.81
N GLY A 27 18.68 25.63 36.64
CA GLY A 27 18.92 24.56 35.65
C GLY A 27 19.85 23.40 36.05
N GLY A 28 19.55 22.21 35.51
CA GLY A 28 20.36 21.01 35.76
C GLY A 28 19.90 19.71 35.11
N VAL A 29 19.39 19.70 33.87
CA VAL A 29 19.18 18.43 33.14
C VAL A 29 20.51 17.88 32.64
N ALA A 30 20.98 16.80 33.26
CA ALA A 30 22.09 16.00 32.77
C ALA A 30 21.53 14.72 32.14
N SER A 31 21.81 14.50 30.86
CA SER A 31 21.47 13.26 30.17
C SER A 31 22.19 12.05 30.77
N ALA A 32 21.46 10.95 30.90
CA ALA A 32 22.02 9.60 30.87
C ALA A 32 20.93 8.62 30.40
N ASP A 33 20.99 8.34 29.10
CA ASP A 33 20.60 7.12 28.37
C ASP A 33 19.58 6.15 29.00
N GLY A 34 18.46 6.00 28.29
CA GLY A 34 17.41 5.01 28.58
C GLY A 34 16.27 5.12 27.58
N ASP A 35 16.59 5.20 26.28
CA ASP A 35 15.59 5.37 25.21
C ASP A 35 14.78 4.08 25.01
N ALA A 36 13.75 3.94 25.83
CA ALA A 36 12.58 3.16 25.52
C ALA A 36 11.51 4.14 25.03
N THR A 37 11.67 4.65 23.81
CA THR A 37 10.55 5.23 23.08
C THR A 37 9.50 4.14 22.88
N GLU A 38 8.50 4.10 23.74
CA GLU A 38 7.27 3.37 23.47
C GLU A 38 6.67 3.95 22.19
N SER A 39 6.80 3.23 21.08
CA SER A 39 6.03 3.52 19.88
C SER A 39 4.56 3.42 20.24
N ALA A 40 3.91 4.57 20.39
CA ALA A 40 2.46 4.63 20.52
C ALA A 40 1.85 4.08 19.23
N SER A 41 1.28 2.88 19.31
CA SER A 41 0.29 2.43 18.32
C SER A 41 -0.99 3.24 18.52
N ASP A 42 -1.01 4.46 18.00
CA ASP A 42 -2.26 5.16 17.68
C ASP A 42 -2.84 4.53 16.40
N GLY A 43 -3.38 3.33 16.56
CA GLY A 43 -4.19 2.65 15.55
C GLY A 43 -5.64 3.07 15.67
N ASP A 44 -5.99 4.20 15.05
CA ASP A 44 -7.36 4.58 14.67
C ASP A 44 -7.26 5.63 13.55
N GLY A 45 -7.17 5.14 12.30
CA GLY A 45 -7.00 5.96 11.09
C GLY A 45 -7.97 5.50 10.02
N ASP A 46 -9.10 6.18 9.93
CA ASP A 46 -10.25 5.89 9.06
C ASP A 46 -9.87 6.20 7.59
N GLY A 47 -9.21 5.24 6.90
CA GLY A 47 -9.01 5.25 5.44
C GLY A 47 -8.53 6.57 4.82
N GLU A 48 -7.57 7.26 5.46
CA GLU A 48 -6.99 8.50 4.93
C GLU A 48 -5.90 8.17 3.89
N ASP A 49 -5.81 8.98 2.83
CA ASP A 49 -4.85 8.81 1.71
C ASP A 49 -3.40 8.76 2.21
N LEU A 50 -2.91 7.56 2.50
CA LEU A 50 -1.50 7.32 2.78
C LEU A 50 -0.68 7.70 1.54
N SER A 51 0.43 8.40 1.71
CA SER A 51 1.34 8.57 0.59
C SER A 51 1.80 7.19 0.10
N GLY A 52 2.05 7.01 -1.20
CA GLY A 52 2.41 5.69 -1.76
C GLY A 52 3.62 5.02 -1.07
N PHE A 53 4.48 5.80 -0.40
CA PHE A 53 5.56 5.29 0.45
C PHE A 53 5.04 4.69 1.77
N GLU A 54 4.10 5.35 2.44
CA GLU A 54 3.48 4.88 3.69
C GLU A 54 2.63 3.63 3.44
N GLN A 55 1.89 3.57 2.33
CA GLN A 55 1.16 2.36 1.91
C GLN A 55 2.13 1.19 1.65
N ALA A 56 3.20 1.41 0.88
CA ALA A 56 4.21 0.38 0.63
C ALA A 56 4.92 -0.08 1.91
N LEU A 57 5.10 0.80 2.90
CA LEU A 57 5.68 0.47 4.20
C LEU A 57 4.71 -0.37 5.04
N ALA A 58 3.41 -0.03 5.04
CA ALA A 58 2.37 -0.81 5.70
C ALA A 58 2.25 -2.22 5.10
N TYR A 59 2.28 -2.35 3.76
CA TYR A 59 2.35 -3.64 3.08
C TYR A 59 3.57 -4.47 3.52
N SER A 60 4.74 -3.83 3.58
CA SER A 60 5.99 -4.48 3.96
C SER A 60 5.98 -4.99 5.41
N GLN A 61 5.34 -4.26 6.32
CA GLN A 61 5.10 -4.72 7.69
C GLN A 61 4.12 -5.91 7.71
N CYS A 62 3.00 -5.80 7.00
CA CYS A 62 2.00 -6.86 6.90
C CYS A 62 2.59 -8.19 6.36
N MET A 63 3.43 -8.13 5.32
CA MET A 63 4.09 -9.32 4.76
C MET A 63 5.01 -10.01 5.79
N ARG A 64 5.73 -9.24 6.61
CA ARG A 64 6.58 -9.80 7.69
C ARG A 64 5.74 -10.43 8.80
N ASP A 65 4.63 -9.82 9.17
CA ASP A 65 3.72 -10.34 10.20
C ASP A 65 2.97 -11.59 9.75
N ASN A 66 2.73 -11.76 8.44
CA ASN A 66 2.02 -12.91 7.86
C ASN A 66 2.92 -14.05 7.36
N GLY A 67 4.21 -14.04 7.68
CA GLY A 67 5.10 -15.19 7.46
C GLY A 67 6.29 -14.96 6.54
N VAL A 68 6.48 -13.75 5.99
CA VAL A 68 7.64 -13.42 5.15
C VAL A 68 8.58 -12.47 5.92
N PRO A 69 9.27 -12.92 7.00
CA PRO A 69 9.99 -12.03 7.92
C PRO A 69 11.17 -11.29 7.31
N GLU A 70 11.70 -11.76 6.18
CA GLU A 70 12.77 -11.10 5.42
C GLU A 70 12.23 -10.20 4.29
N PHE A 71 10.93 -9.89 4.28
CA PHE A 71 10.34 -8.97 3.30
C PHE A 71 10.92 -7.56 3.49
N PRO A 72 11.44 -6.91 2.43
CA PRO A 72 12.14 -5.64 2.52
C PRO A 72 11.20 -4.48 2.83
N ASP A 73 11.74 -3.37 3.32
CA ASP A 73 11.03 -2.08 3.34
C ASP A 73 11.19 -1.35 1.99
N PRO A 74 10.25 -0.46 1.62
CA PRO A 74 10.37 0.33 0.41
C PRO A 74 11.50 1.37 0.52
N GLU A 75 12.16 1.63 -0.60
CA GLU A 75 13.09 2.75 -0.75
C GLU A 75 12.39 3.93 -1.42
N GLN A 76 12.53 5.12 -0.82
CA GLN A 76 12.00 6.35 -1.38
C GLN A 76 12.95 6.85 -2.49
N GLN A 77 12.46 6.87 -3.73
CA GLN A 77 13.19 7.38 -4.87
C GLN A 77 13.02 8.90 -5.03
N GLY A 78 13.76 9.49 -5.96
CA GLY A 78 13.54 10.88 -6.37
C GLY A 78 12.13 11.08 -6.96
N GLU A 79 11.67 12.33 -6.96
CA GLU A 79 10.41 12.75 -7.58
C GLU A 79 9.16 11.96 -7.11
N GLY A 80 9.17 11.49 -5.86
CA GLY A 80 8.03 10.81 -5.23
C GLY A 80 7.86 9.34 -5.60
N GLY A 81 8.76 8.77 -6.41
CA GLY A 81 8.74 7.35 -6.73
C GLY A 81 9.04 6.48 -5.50
N VAL A 82 8.47 5.28 -5.47
CA VAL A 82 8.72 4.27 -4.44
C VAL A 82 9.28 3.03 -5.12
N SER A 83 10.31 2.41 -4.53
CA SER A 83 10.88 1.15 -5.00
C SER A 83 10.68 0.07 -3.95
N LEU A 84 10.19 -1.10 -4.35
CA LEU A 84 10.08 -2.28 -3.48
C LEU A 84 10.61 -3.49 -4.26
N GLY A 85 11.90 -3.78 -4.10
CA GLY A 85 12.59 -4.86 -4.80
C GLY A 85 12.76 -6.10 -3.92
N LEU A 86 12.22 -7.24 -4.35
CA LEU A 86 12.41 -8.51 -3.63
C LEU A 86 13.90 -8.94 -3.64
N PRO A 87 14.45 -9.39 -2.50
CA PRO A 87 15.86 -9.78 -2.41
C PRO A 87 16.16 -11.09 -3.14
N GLU A 88 17.39 -11.25 -3.63
CA GLU A 88 17.85 -12.49 -4.26
C GLU A 88 17.72 -13.68 -3.29
N GLY A 89 16.81 -14.61 -3.59
CA GLY A 89 16.53 -15.79 -2.79
C GLY A 89 15.12 -15.85 -2.19
N MET A 90 14.34 -14.76 -2.26
CA MET A 90 12.91 -14.79 -1.99
C MET A 90 12.15 -15.33 -3.21
N ASP A 91 11.29 -16.31 -2.99
CA ASP A 91 10.48 -16.94 -4.05
C ASP A 91 9.03 -16.42 -3.97
N PRO A 92 8.60 -15.51 -4.87
CA PRO A 92 7.23 -15.01 -4.89
C PRO A 92 6.21 -16.10 -5.27
N GLU A 93 6.66 -17.19 -5.88
CA GLU A 93 5.78 -18.32 -6.21
C GLU A 93 5.53 -19.25 -5.02
N SER A 94 6.24 -19.06 -3.91
CA SER A 94 6.11 -19.88 -2.70
C SER A 94 4.75 -19.71 -2.01
N GLN A 95 4.27 -20.76 -1.34
CA GLN A 95 2.99 -20.73 -0.64
C GLN A 95 2.98 -19.70 0.49
N GLU A 96 4.08 -19.56 1.22
CA GLU A 96 4.23 -18.62 2.34
C GLU A 96 4.16 -17.16 1.86
N PHE A 97 4.72 -16.85 0.69
CA PHE A 97 4.58 -15.53 0.07
C PHE A 97 3.14 -15.26 -0.38
N LYS A 98 2.49 -16.23 -1.06
CA LYS A 98 1.12 -16.09 -1.57
C LYS A 98 0.07 -16.00 -0.46
N ASP A 99 0.24 -16.75 0.63
CA ASP A 99 -0.64 -16.68 1.80
C ASP A 99 -0.51 -15.31 2.49
N ALA A 100 0.70 -14.73 2.55
CA ALA A 100 0.93 -13.40 3.08
C ALA A 100 0.40 -12.30 2.15
N GLU A 101 0.63 -12.39 0.84
CA GLU A 101 0.11 -11.44 -0.17
C GLU A 101 -1.42 -11.37 -0.12
N ALA A 102 -2.11 -12.52 -0.06
CA ALA A 102 -3.56 -12.59 0.08
C ALA A 102 -4.08 -12.05 1.43
N ALA A 103 -3.27 -12.09 2.50
CA ALA A 103 -3.60 -11.48 3.78
C ALA A 103 -3.36 -9.95 3.81
N CYS A 104 -2.57 -9.44 2.85
CA CYS A 104 -2.12 -8.05 2.78
C CYS A 104 -2.61 -7.32 1.51
N GLU A 105 -3.57 -7.89 0.78
CA GLU A 105 -4.08 -7.41 -0.51
C GLU A 105 -4.54 -5.95 -0.45
N ASP A 106 -5.30 -5.56 0.59
CA ASP A 106 -5.81 -4.20 0.81
C ASP A 106 -4.69 -3.15 1.01
N LEU A 107 -3.47 -3.57 1.35
CA LEU A 107 -2.31 -2.69 1.54
C LEU A 107 -1.37 -2.67 0.33
N ARG A 108 -1.60 -3.52 -0.68
CA ARG A 108 -0.68 -3.72 -1.81
C ARG A 108 -0.43 -2.39 -2.55
N PRO A 109 0.80 -1.87 -2.60
CA PRO A 109 1.08 -0.60 -3.27
C PRO A 109 0.77 -0.71 -4.76
N GLN A 110 -0.09 0.17 -5.26
CA GLN A 110 -0.51 0.18 -6.66
C GLN A 110 0.50 0.91 -7.56
N PRO A 111 0.56 0.62 -8.88
CA PRO A 111 1.50 1.26 -9.81
C PRO A 111 1.37 2.79 -9.90
N ASN A 112 0.23 3.38 -9.51
CA ASN A 112 0.00 4.82 -9.42
C ASN A 112 0.00 5.35 -7.96
N GLY A 113 0.59 4.63 -7.01
CA GLY A 113 0.67 5.07 -5.60
C GLY A 113 -0.64 4.97 -4.81
N GLY A 114 -1.65 4.27 -5.34
CA GLY A 114 -2.98 4.10 -4.73
C GLY A 114 -4.05 5.02 -5.30
N GLU A 115 -3.69 5.97 -6.17
CA GLU A 115 -4.66 6.84 -6.85
C GLU A 115 -5.42 6.07 -7.95
N ASP A 116 -6.73 5.86 -7.73
CA ASP A 116 -7.64 5.28 -8.73
C ASP A 116 -7.65 6.11 -10.02
N ILE A 117 -7.52 5.44 -11.17
CA ILE A 117 -7.73 6.11 -12.47
C ILE A 117 -9.20 6.52 -12.66
N ASP A 118 -9.43 7.60 -13.40
CA ASP A 118 -10.78 8.08 -13.67
C ASP A 118 -11.65 6.98 -14.33
N PRO A 119 -12.90 6.75 -13.89
CA PRO A 119 -13.75 5.69 -14.42
C PRO A 119 -13.99 5.74 -15.94
N GLU A 120 -14.05 6.94 -16.54
CA GLU A 120 -14.20 7.09 -18.00
C GLU A 120 -12.91 6.68 -18.75
N ILE A 121 -11.76 6.79 -18.09
CA ILE A 121 -10.47 6.30 -18.61
C ILE A 121 -10.38 4.78 -18.45
N TYR A 122 -10.83 4.23 -17.32
CA TYR A 122 -10.91 2.77 -17.12
C TYR A 122 -11.81 2.11 -18.17
N GLU A 123 -13.01 2.64 -18.41
CA GLU A 123 -13.92 2.13 -19.45
C GLU A 123 -13.27 2.13 -20.85
N LYS A 124 -12.54 3.20 -21.23
CA LYS A 124 -11.80 3.24 -22.51
C LYS A 124 -10.66 2.24 -22.57
N LEU A 125 -9.95 1.99 -21.47
CA LEU A 125 -8.92 0.94 -21.42
C LEU A 125 -9.53 -0.46 -21.61
N VAL A 126 -10.73 -0.72 -21.08
CA VAL A 126 -11.46 -1.97 -21.34
C VAL A 126 -11.84 -2.08 -22.82
N GLU A 127 -12.44 -1.03 -23.42
CA GLU A 127 -12.77 -1.02 -24.86
C GLU A 127 -11.52 -1.22 -25.75
N TYR A 128 -10.40 -0.59 -25.40
CA TYR A 128 -9.12 -0.78 -26.08
C TYR A 128 -8.62 -2.23 -25.95
N SER A 129 -8.68 -2.83 -24.75
CA SER A 129 -8.30 -4.22 -24.53
C SER A 129 -9.17 -5.21 -25.31
N GLU A 130 -10.47 -4.97 -25.41
CA GLU A 130 -11.37 -5.74 -26.27
C GLU A 130 -11.00 -5.60 -27.75
N CYS A 131 -10.78 -4.38 -28.23
CA CYS A 131 -10.38 -4.12 -29.61
C CYS A 131 -9.06 -4.81 -29.98
N MET A 132 -8.05 -4.81 -29.10
CA MET A 132 -6.77 -5.48 -29.34
C MET A 132 -6.94 -7.00 -29.53
N ARG A 133 -7.82 -7.62 -28.74
CA ARG A 133 -8.18 -9.05 -28.86
C ARG A 133 -8.94 -9.34 -30.15
N GLU A 134 -9.86 -8.47 -30.56
CA GLU A 134 -10.58 -8.60 -31.85
C GLU A 134 -9.67 -8.45 -33.08
N ASN A 135 -8.57 -7.69 -32.96
CA ASN A 135 -7.59 -7.45 -34.04
C ASN A 135 -6.41 -8.44 -34.04
N GLY A 136 -6.49 -9.55 -33.29
CA GLY A 136 -5.56 -10.68 -33.37
C GLY A 136 -4.70 -10.91 -32.13
N VAL A 137 -4.60 -9.94 -31.22
CA VAL A 137 -3.83 -10.08 -29.98
C VAL A 137 -4.70 -10.79 -28.92
N GLU A 138 -5.08 -12.05 -29.18
CA GLU A 138 -6.08 -12.80 -28.40
C GLU A 138 -5.84 -12.82 -26.88
N ASN A 139 -4.56 -12.79 -26.45
CA ASN A 139 -4.14 -12.80 -25.06
C ASN A 139 -3.91 -11.40 -24.45
N PHE A 140 -4.36 -10.32 -25.11
CA PHE A 140 -4.16 -8.96 -24.60
C PHE A 140 -4.92 -8.76 -23.26
N PRO A 141 -4.27 -8.25 -22.20
CA PRO A 141 -4.87 -8.17 -20.87
C PRO A 141 -5.86 -7.01 -20.72
N ASP A 142 -6.72 -7.10 -19.71
CA ASP A 142 -7.56 -6.00 -19.24
C ASP A 142 -6.79 -5.06 -18.29
N PRO A 143 -7.22 -3.80 -18.10
CA PRO A 143 -6.67 -2.91 -17.08
C PRO A 143 -6.91 -3.45 -15.67
N GLU A 144 -5.94 -3.27 -14.77
CA GLU A 144 -6.12 -3.56 -13.34
C GLU A 144 -7.02 -2.50 -12.66
N PRO A 145 -7.82 -2.85 -11.63
CA PRO A 145 -8.50 -1.86 -10.79
C PRO A 145 -7.49 -0.88 -10.17
N GLY A 146 -7.74 0.42 -10.31
CA GLY A 146 -6.84 1.51 -9.90
C GLY A 146 -5.55 1.65 -10.74
N GLY A 147 -5.35 0.78 -11.72
CA GLY A 147 -4.14 0.69 -12.53
C GLY A 147 -4.35 0.96 -14.03
N GLY A 148 -3.32 0.62 -14.81
CA GLY A 148 -3.36 0.62 -16.27
C GLY A 148 -3.34 -0.79 -16.85
N ILE A 149 -3.10 -0.90 -18.16
CA ILE A 149 -2.91 -2.17 -18.84
C ILE A 149 -1.43 -2.57 -18.74
N MET A 150 -1.15 -3.71 -18.10
CA MET A 150 0.21 -4.18 -17.84
C MET A 150 0.68 -5.17 -18.91
N VAL A 151 1.54 -4.72 -19.82
CA VAL A 151 2.08 -5.54 -20.93
C VAL A 151 3.44 -6.15 -20.55
N GLY A 152 3.43 -7.43 -20.14
CA GLY A 152 4.62 -8.21 -19.80
C GLY A 152 5.15 -9.14 -20.91
N PRO A 153 6.38 -9.68 -20.80
CA PRO A 153 6.99 -10.55 -21.81
C PRO A 153 6.37 -11.96 -21.88
N ASP A 154 5.68 -12.42 -20.84
CA ASP A 154 5.20 -13.81 -20.71
C ASP A 154 3.73 -14.03 -21.15
N MET A 155 3.09 -13.03 -21.78
CA MET A 155 1.67 -13.06 -22.14
C MET A 155 1.34 -13.87 -23.42
N GLY A 156 2.34 -14.48 -24.05
CA GLY A 156 2.16 -15.33 -25.23
C GLY A 156 1.93 -14.59 -26.56
N PHE A 157 2.12 -13.27 -26.59
CA PHE A 157 2.27 -12.48 -27.81
C PHE A 157 3.55 -11.63 -27.75
N ASP A 158 4.03 -11.17 -28.90
CA ASP A 158 5.20 -10.30 -29.01
C ASP A 158 4.75 -8.84 -29.25
N PRO A 159 4.96 -7.91 -28.30
CA PRO A 159 4.65 -6.48 -28.48
C PRO A 159 5.43 -5.79 -29.61
N GLN A 160 6.49 -6.42 -30.14
CA GLN A 160 7.24 -5.93 -31.31
C GLN A 160 6.75 -6.55 -32.63
N SER A 161 5.77 -7.44 -32.60
CA SER A 161 5.21 -8.07 -33.81
C SER A 161 4.45 -7.08 -34.69
N GLN A 162 4.34 -7.40 -35.98
CA GLN A 162 3.50 -6.63 -36.90
C GLN A 162 2.01 -6.75 -36.52
N GLU A 163 1.58 -7.90 -36.01
CA GLU A 163 0.22 -8.15 -35.55
C GLU A 163 -0.18 -7.21 -34.39
N PHE A 164 0.70 -7.04 -33.41
CA PHE A 164 0.50 -6.08 -32.34
C PHE A 164 0.44 -4.63 -32.86
N GLN A 165 1.36 -4.25 -33.77
CA GLN A 165 1.39 -2.90 -34.35
C GLN A 165 0.16 -2.59 -35.22
N ASP A 166 -0.33 -3.57 -35.98
CA ASP A 166 -1.53 -3.45 -36.81
C ASP A 166 -2.79 -3.33 -35.93
N ALA A 167 -2.84 -4.08 -34.82
CA ALA A 167 -3.90 -3.96 -33.81
C ALA A 167 -3.87 -2.61 -33.08
N GLU A 168 -2.71 -2.14 -32.62
CA GLU A 168 -2.58 -0.79 -32.02
C GLU A 168 -3.03 0.30 -32.98
N ALA A 169 -2.70 0.18 -34.27
CA ALA A 169 -3.11 1.14 -35.30
C ALA A 169 -4.62 1.09 -35.58
N ALA A 170 -5.26 -0.08 -35.49
CA ALA A 170 -6.70 -0.24 -35.62
C ALA A 170 -7.47 0.28 -34.39
N CYS A 171 -6.89 0.15 -33.20
CA CYS A 171 -7.49 0.52 -31.92
C CYS A 171 -7.05 1.90 -31.39
N ALA A 172 -6.29 2.67 -32.19
CA ALA A 172 -5.65 3.92 -31.76
C ALA A 172 -6.62 4.95 -31.17
N ASP A 173 -7.84 5.05 -31.71
CA ASP A 173 -8.89 5.99 -31.26
C ASP A 173 -9.42 5.68 -29.84
N LEU A 174 -9.21 4.45 -29.34
CA LEU A 174 -9.65 4.02 -28.00
C LEU A 174 -8.57 4.17 -26.93
N ARG A 175 -7.30 4.37 -27.33
CA ARG A 175 -6.17 4.45 -26.39
C ARG A 175 -6.20 5.80 -25.64
N PRO A 176 -6.39 5.83 -24.31
CA PRO A 176 -6.36 7.08 -23.57
C PRO A 176 -4.96 7.69 -23.58
N GLU A 177 -4.87 9.02 -23.59
CA GLU A 177 -3.61 9.73 -23.38
C GLU A 177 -3.16 9.52 -21.92
N GLY A 178 -2.17 8.65 -21.71
CA GLY A 178 -1.64 8.38 -20.37
C GLY A 178 -0.95 9.60 -19.76
N PRO A 179 -0.78 9.65 -18.42
CA PRO A 179 -0.10 10.74 -17.73
C PRO A 179 1.38 10.83 -18.17
N GLY A 180 1.67 11.72 -19.14
CA GLY A 180 2.98 11.88 -19.78
C GLY A 180 2.95 11.81 -21.32
N GLY A 181 1.84 11.39 -21.92
CA GLY A 181 1.66 11.31 -23.38
C GLY A 181 1.32 12.65 -24.03
N SER A 182 2.25 13.61 -24.04
CA SER A 182 2.05 14.87 -24.77
C SER A 182 2.20 14.67 -26.29
N THR A 183 1.19 14.12 -26.95
CA THR A 183 1.04 14.21 -28.40
C THR A 183 0.58 15.61 -28.79
N ASP A 184 1.57 16.47 -29.05
CA ASP A 184 1.43 17.81 -29.64
C ASP A 184 0.72 17.72 -31.01
N SER A 185 -0.61 17.63 -30.96
CA SER A 185 -1.50 17.62 -32.11
C SER A 185 -1.86 19.06 -32.48
N GLY A 186 -0.82 19.85 -32.80
CA GLY A 186 -0.96 21.20 -33.32
C GLY A 186 -1.28 21.18 -34.81
N ASP A 187 -2.56 21.27 -35.16
CA ASP A 187 -3.04 21.63 -36.51
C ASP A 187 -2.31 22.86 -37.09
N GLU A 188 -1.81 22.75 -38.33
CA GLU A 188 -2.13 23.58 -39.53
C GLU A 188 -1.16 23.36 -40.71
#